data_AF-A0A1J0LYP6-F1
#
_entry.id   AF-A0A1J0LYP6-F1
#
_cell.length_a   1.000
_cell.length_b   1.000
_cell.length_c   1.000
_cell.angle_alpha   90.00
_cell.angle_beta   90.00
_cell.angle_gamma   90.00
#
_symmetry.space_group_name_H-M   'P 1'
#
loop_
_entity.id
_entity.type
_entity.pdbx_description
1 polymer ?
#
loop_
_entity_poly.entity_id
_entity_poly.type
_entity_poly.pdbx_seq_one_letter_code
_entity_poly.pdbx_strand_id
1 'polypeptide(L)'
;MSVRDYGLVVGDLEAFLLVRGMPLKAPREAVTPLVQEAQAMARGRPALFFKTVPGGLLLAAQGLVYPYRLAPSLALRAFQDPFFAGLTYEAAHLLLRGDRQVLAVSVFLPTDASATVRGRAFQVLRSLEFLPVNARVAYGVQRVYDPLLGMEAFALKVPQGYAFRGALVPTGDGPSVRQLAFTLDRPGVSQRMDVLFLVASGLQTGLGGNASTILGWNGQKRILPGFLCPTTPEEVAQLLVQLWSQERGQEWQVAKLEPSPAATNRIARRLEELRAAEEAQMDSYLMQMPRGGQWVRARWDHTLEARSGGLSRQAYFRGDVLASQQADWVAASGLCQVRLEVLVREGTPSALAQSLPVFNGVLLGIRAHPEWPWLEALRARRASEEETRRVLEVVRQGEEFNAWMRRSWTNLLSDQTYVRDPSTGEVFKVYKESFRTGTFWRDPVFGGLVGAVERGSRLEEALRQGGWRQLEQSLSGLPNTWGR
;
A
#
# COMPACT_ATOMS: atom_id res chain seq x y z
N MET A 1 -0.28 -21.48 21.77
CA MET A 1 0.26 -20.24 22.38
C MET A 1 1.04 -19.49 21.32
N SER A 2 0.65 -18.24 21.03
CA SER A 2 1.47 -17.36 20.19
C SER A 2 2.75 -17.04 20.96
N VAL A 3 3.91 -17.13 20.31
CA VAL A 3 5.22 -16.77 20.90
C VAL A 3 5.28 -15.29 21.36
N ARG A 4 4.23 -14.50 21.06
CA ARG A 4 4.26 -13.02 21.05
C ARG A 4 3.57 -12.35 22.23
N ASP A 5 2.88 -13.10 23.10
CA ASP A 5 2.05 -12.51 24.15
C ASP A 5 2.92 -11.88 25.26
N TYR A 6 4.12 -12.41 25.50
CA TYR A 6 5.04 -11.95 26.55
C TYR A 6 6.52 -12.10 26.19
N GLY A 7 7.02 -11.44 25.13
CA GLY A 7 8.46 -11.49 24.85
C GLY A 7 9.03 -10.34 24.02
N LEU A 8 10.31 -10.08 24.24
CA LEU A 8 11.17 -9.22 23.42
C LEU A 8 11.90 -10.12 22.41
N VAL A 9 11.77 -9.80 21.12
CA VAL A 9 12.56 -10.42 20.05
C VAL A 9 13.59 -9.39 19.61
N VAL A 10 14.87 -9.76 19.66
CA VAL A 10 16.00 -8.99 19.14
C VAL A 10 16.69 -9.86 18.10
N GLY A 11 17.03 -9.32 16.94
CA GLY A 11 17.72 -10.09 15.92
C GLY A 11 17.93 -9.28 14.66
N ASP A 12 18.74 -9.82 13.77
CA ASP A 12 19.07 -9.24 12.47
C ASP A 12 18.44 -10.04 11.31
N LEU A 13 17.43 -10.86 11.59
CA LEU A 13 16.82 -11.85 10.70
C LEU A 13 17.67 -13.09 10.40
N GLU A 14 18.95 -13.11 10.78
CA GLU A 14 19.80 -14.31 10.73
C GLU A 14 19.92 -14.95 12.11
N ALA A 15 20.22 -14.17 13.14
CA ALA A 15 20.23 -14.61 14.53
C ALA A 15 19.06 -14.00 15.28
N PHE A 16 18.42 -14.80 16.14
CA PHE A 16 17.30 -14.34 16.96
C PHE A 16 17.55 -14.61 18.43
N LEU A 17 17.24 -13.60 19.24
CA LEU A 17 17.20 -13.65 20.68
C LEU A 17 15.78 -13.37 21.11
N LEU A 18 15.18 -14.29 21.84
CA LEU A 18 13.83 -14.16 22.38
C LEU A 18 13.92 -14.24 23.91
N VAL A 19 13.50 -13.17 24.57
CA VAL A 19 13.41 -13.10 26.03
C VAL A 19 11.96 -12.99 26.44
N ARG A 20 11.48 -13.96 27.23
CA ARG A 20 10.08 -14.02 27.66
C ARG A 20 9.91 -14.36 29.13
N GLY A 21 8.96 -13.70 29.77
CA GLY A 21 8.48 -14.08 31.10
C GLY A 21 7.43 -15.18 30.99
N MET A 22 7.54 -16.20 31.84
CA MET A 22 6.62 -17.32 31.91
C MET A 22 6.14 -17.50 33.36
N PRO A 23 4.90 -17.96 33.60
CA PRO A 23 4.44 -18.29 34.95
C PRO A 23 5.38 -19.32 35.60
N LEU A 24 5.61 -19.20 36.91
CA LEU A 24 6.36 -20.20 37.65
C LEU A 24 5.57 -21.52 37.66
N LYS A 25 6.11 -22.53 36.98
CA LYS A 25 5.55 -23.89 36.88
C LYS A 25 6.60 -24.93 37.20
N ALA A 26 6.17 -26.17 37.42
CA ALA A 26 7.08 -27.30 37.53
C ALA A 26 7.98 -27.39 36.26
N PRO A 27 9.25 -27.82 36.37
CA PRO A 27 10.19 -27.81 35.24
C PRO A 27 9.66 -28.49 33.97
N ARG A 28 8.98 -29.65 34.10
CA ARG A 28 8.38 -30.36 32.96
C ARG A 28 7.33 -29.52 32.23
N GLU A 29 6.49 -28.82 32.97
CA GLU A 29 5.46 -27.93 32.41
C GLU A 29 6.06 -26.65 31.82
N ALA A 30 7.09 -26.09 32.46
CA ALA A 30 7.77 -24.89 31.99
C ALA A 30 8.49 -25.11 30.64
N VAL A 31 8.96 -26.33 30.38
CA VAL A 31 9.68 -26.68 29.14
C VAL A 31 8.74 -27.09 28.01
N THR A 32 7.55 -27.59 28.33
CA THR A 32 6.58 -28.08 27.33
C THR A 32 6.34 -27.09 26.17
N PRO A 33 6.15 -25.77 26.41
CA PRO A 33 6.01 -24.80 25.32
C PRO A 33 7.24 -24.68 24.41
N LEU A 34 8.45 -24.81 24.97
CA LEU A 34 9.70 -24.76 24.20
C LEU A 34 9.86 -26.00 23.31
N VAL A 35 9.48 -27.17 23.82
CA VAL A 35 9.49 -28.43 23.05
C VAL A 35 8.48 -28.35 21.90
N GLN A 36 7.27 -27.88 22.15
CA GLN A 36 6.24 -27.68 21.12
C GLN A 36 6.70 -26.67 20.06
N GLU A 37 7.37 -25.61 20.48
CA GLU A 37 7.94 -24.60 19.60
C GLU A 37 9.05 -25.17 18.71
N ALA A 38 9.96 -25.98 19.27
CA ALA A 38 10.98 -26.69 18.50
C ALA A 38 10.37 -27.69 17.51
N GLN A 39 9.34 -28.43 17.91
CA GLN A 39 8.61 -29.36 17.03
C GLN A 39 7.93 -28.62 15.87
N ALA A 40 7.30 -27.48 16.15
CA ALA A 40 6.65 -26.67 15.12
C ALA A 40 7.63 -25.99 14.15
N MET A 41 8.91 -25.89 14.53
CA MET A 41 10.00 -25.33 13.72
C MET A 41 10.94 -26.42 13.18
N ALA A 42 10.56 -27.69 13.19
CA ALA A 42 11.37 -28.77 12.62
C ALA A 42 10.73 -29.33 11.35
N ARG A 43 11.56 -29.78 10.40
CA ARG A 43 11.10 -30.56 9.22
C ARG A 43 10.68 -31.99 9.56
N GLY A 44 11.08 -32.46 10.73
CA GLY A 44 10.81 -33.79 11.24
C GLY A 44 10.87 -33.76 12.77
N ARG A 45 11.46 -34.78 13.40
CA ARG A 45 11.67 -34.77 14.85
C ARG A 45 12.95 -33.98 15.19
N PRO A 46 12.86 -32.88 15.95
CA PRO A 46 14.06 -32.17 16.40
C PRO A 46 14.83 -33.04 17.39
N ALA A 47 16.16 -32.96 17.36
CA ALA A 47 16.99 -33.53 18.43
C ALA A 47 16.96 -32.57 19.63
N LEU A 48 16.59 -33.07 20.80
CA LEU A 48 16.42 -32.28 22.02
C LEU A 48 17.37 -32.78 23.11
N PHE A 49 18.13 -31.87 23.70
CA PHE A 49 19.08 -32.15 24.76
C PHE A 49 18.76 -31.30 25.98
N PHE A 50 18.85 -31.90 27.16
CA PHE A 50 18.53 -31.25 28.43
C PHE A 50 19.74 -31.27 29.36
N LYS A 51 20.00 -30.14 30.01
CA LYS A 51 21.04 -30.03 31.03
C LYS A 51 20.59 -29.09 32.14
N THR A 52 20.66 -29.55 33.38
CA THR A 52 20.50 -28.67 34.55
C THR A 52 21.72 -27.78 34.69
N VAL A 53 21.51 -26.49 34.95
CA VAL A 53 22.56 -25.50 35.17
C VAL A 53 22.30 -24.75 36.46
N PRO A 54 23.32 -24.12 37.10
CA PRO A 54 23.09 -23.30 38.28
C PRO A 54 21.99 -22.25 38.01
N GLY A 55 20.95 -22.24 38.84
CA GLY A 55 19.82 -21.31 38.72
C GLY A 55 18.77 -21.63 37.65
N GLY A 56 18.88 -22.76 36.92
CA GLY A 56 17.97 -23.02 35.81
C GLY A 56 18.10 -24.35 35.06
N LEU A 57 17.44 -24.39 33.91
CA LEU A 57 17.47 -25.51 32.98
C LEU A 57 17.85 -25.02 31.57
N LEU A 58 18.78 -25.71 30.93
CA LEU A 58 19.14 -25.51 29.54
C LEU A 58 18.50 -26.62 28.68
N LEU A 59 17.80 -26.20 27.62
CA LEU A 59 17.30 -27.05 26.55
C LEU A 59 17.99 -26.64 25.25
N ALA A 60 18.67 -27.56 24.58
CA ALA A 60 19.17 -27.36 23.24
C ALA A 60 18.31 -28.14 22.23
N ALA A 61 17.96 -27.50 21.12
CA ALA A 61 17.20 -28.08 20.03
C ALA A 61 17.99 -27.97 18.72
N GLN A 62 18.07 -29.05 17.96
CA GLN A 62 18.77 -29.11 16.67
C GLN A 62 17.86 -29.66 15.59
N GLY A 63 18.19 -29.36 14.33
CA GLY A 63 17.41 -29.76 13.16
C GLY A 63 16.18 -28.88 12.94
N LEU A 64 16.26 -27.61 13.36
CA LEU A 64 15.21 -26.63 13.14
C LEU A 64 15.34 -26.03 11.73
N VAL A 65 14.24 -25.50 11.21
CA VAL A 65 14.21 -24.67 10.00
C VAL A 65 14.29 -23.19 10.37
N TYR A 66 14.37 -22.34 9.35
CA TYR A 66 14.30 -20.90 9.52
C TYR A 66 13.11 -20.48 10.40
N PRO A 67 13.32 -19.67 11.46
CA PRO A 67 12.29 -19.36 12.47
C PRO A 67 11.32 -18.27 11.99
N TYR A 68 10.54 -18.53 10.94
CA TYR A 68 9.61 -17.58 10.32
C TYR A 68 8.67 -16.87 11.32
N ARG A 69 8.29 -17.55 12.41
CA ARG A 69 7.42 -16.99 13.46
C ARG A 69 8.04 -15.78 14.17
N LEU A 70 9.37 -15.70 14.22
CA LEU A 70 10.14 -14.61 14.82
C LEU A 70 10.45 -13.47 13.83
N ALA A 71 10.15 -13.68 12.55
CA ALA A 71 10.37 -12.71 11.47
C ALA A 71 9.05 -12.36 10.75
N PRO A 72 8.07 -11.74 11.44
CA PRO A 72 6.75 -11.41 10.87
C PRO A 72 6.78 -10.49 9.65
N SER A 73 7.86 -9.73 9.48
CA SER A 73 8.03 -8.76 8.39
C SER A 73 8.58 -9.37 7.10
N LEU A 74 8.82 -10.68 7.05
CA LEU A 74 9.27 -11.35 5.83
C LEU A 74 8.18 -11.34 4.76
N ALA A 75 8.60 -11.03 3.53
CA ALA A 75 7.73 -11.08 2.37
C ALA A 75 7.25 -12.52 2.11
N LEU A 76 6.04 -12.66 1.57
CA LEU A 76 5.45 -13.98 1.23
C LEU A 76 6.37 -14.83 0.34
N ARG A 77 7.12 -14.23 -0.58
CA ARG A 77 8.08 -14.92 -1.44
C ARG A 77 9.20 -15.62 -0.66
N ALA A 78 9.60 -15.10 0.51
CA ALA A 78 10.63 -15.72 1.34
C ALA A 78 10.22 -17.12 1.82
N PHE A 79 8.91 -17.39 1.99
CA PHE A 79 8.42 -18.70 2.40
C PHE A 79 8.55 -19.78 1.31
N GLN A 80 8.63 -19.37 0.05
CA GLN A 80 8.73 -20.26 -1.10
C GLN A 80 10.17 -20.34 -1.64
N ASP A 81 11.07 -19.51 -1.13
CA ASP A 81 12.41 -19.40 -1.65
C ASP A 81 13.30 -20.59 -1.19
N PRO A 82 13.99 -21.27 -2.12
CA PRO A 82 14.82 -22.44 -1.80
C PRO A 82 15.96 -22.14 -0.83
N PHE A 83 16.49 -20.92 -0.78
CA PHE A 83 17.55 -20.58 0.16
C PHE A 83 17.03 -20.64 1.60
N PHE A 84 15.87 -20.04 1.91
CA PHE A 84 15.30 -20.13 3.27
C PHE A 84 14.89 -21.54 3.63
N ALA A 85 14.36 -22.29 2.66
CA ALA A 85 14.10 -23.71 2.83
C ALA A 85 15.40 -24.50 3.09
N GLY A 86 16.54 -24.14 2.49
CA GLY A 86 17.82 -24.82 2.71
C GLY A 86 18.42 -24.61 4.10
N LEU A 87 18.02 -23.55 4.82
CA LEU A 87 18.63 -23.20 6.10
C LEU A 87 18.26 -24.18 7.22
N THR A 88 19.28 -24.53 8.01
CA THR A 88 19.13 -25.29 9.25
C THR A 88 19.53 -24.43 10.43
N TYR A 89 18.76 -24.56 11.51
CA TYR A 89 18.91 -23.80 12.73
C TYR A 89 19.05 -24.74 13.93
N GLU A 90 19.70 -24.20 14.94
CA GLU A 90 19.70 -24.72 16.30
C GLU A 90 19.18 -23.65 17.26
N ALA A 91 18.62 -24.09 18.37
CA ALA A 91 18.16 -23.22 19.43
C ALA A 91 18.72 -23.64 20.78
N ALA A 92 19.12 -22.66 21.58
CA ALA A 92 19.45 -22.83 22.99
C ALA A 92 18.45 -22.04 23.84
N HIS A 93 17.74 -22.73 24.72
CA HIS A 93 16.73 -22.18 25.62
C HIS A 93 17.21 -22.30 27.05
N LEU A 94 17.47 -21.18 27.71
CA LEU A 94 17.81 -21.11 29.12
C LEU A 94 16.59 -20.65 29.92
N LEU A 95 16.11 -21.50 30.81
CA LEU A 95 15.06 -21.20 31.77
C LEU A 95 15.68 -20.84 33.12
N LEU A 96 15.60 -19.58 33.50
CA LEU A 96 16.06 -19.09 34.80
C LEU A 96 14.89 -18.96 35.76
N ARG A 97 15.01 -19.55 36.95
CA ARG A 97 13.98 -19.50 37.97
C ARG A 97 14.06 -18.19 38.75
N GLY A 98 12.97 -17.44 38.78
CA GLY A 98 12.75 -16.34 39.73
C GLY A 98 11.73 -16.73 40.81
N ASP A 99 11.46 -15.80 41.72
CA ASP A 99 10.58 -16.04 42.88
C ASP A 99 9.11 -16.26 42.50
N ARG A 100 8.64 -15.61 41.43
CA ARG A 100 7.23 -15.65 40.99
C ARG A 100 7.05 -16.03 39.53
N GLN A 101 8.13 -16.06 38.76
CA GLN A 101 8.11 -16.27 37.31
C GLN A 101 9.38 -16.96 36.85
N VAL A 102 9.31 -17.62 35.70
CA VAL A 102 10.47 -18.17 34.99
C VAL A 102 10.81 -17.21 33.85
N LEU A 103 12.08 -16.86 33.73
CA LEU A 103 12.59 -16.16 32.56
C LEU A 103 13.08 -17.19 31.56
N ALA A 104 12.54 -17.19 30.34
CA ALA A 104 13.06 -17.99 29.24
C ALA A 104 13.84 -17.09 28.28
N VAL A 105 15.13 -17.38 28.13
CA VAL A 105 16.03 -16.76 27.17
C VAL A 105 16.32 -17.78 26.08
N SER A 106 15.88 -17.50 24.86
CA SER A 106 16.03 -18.40 23.72
C SER A 106 16.91 -17.74 22.67
N VAL A 107 17.85 -18.51 22.14
CA VAL A 107 18.81 -18.09 21.13
C VAL A 107 18.63 -19.01 19.95
N PHE A 108 18.30 -18.47 18.78
CA PHE A 108 18.18 -19.22 17.54
C PHE A 108 19.31 -18.79 16.61
N LEU A 109 20.11 -19.74 16.18
CA LEU A 109 21.26 -19.52 15.32
C LEU A 109 21.26 -20.51 14.17
N PRO A 110 21.74 -20.10 12.99
CA PRO A 110 22.04 -21.06 11.94
C PRO A 110 23.07 -22.09 12.43
N THR A 111 22.91 -23.35 12.04
CA THR A 111 23.85 -24.42 12.45
C THR A 111 25.28 -24.11 12.00
N ASP A 112 25.42 -23.50 10.83
CA ASP A 112 26.67 -23.07 10.21
C ASP A 112 27.09 -21.64 10.61
N ALA A 113 26.48 -21.05 11.64
CA ALA A 113 26.82 -19.70 12.10
C ALA A 113 28.30 -19.59 12.46
N SER A 114 28.98 -18.58 11.91
CA SER A 114 30.38 -18.29 12.18
C SER A 114 30.62 -17.93 13.65
N ALA A 115 31.88 -18.07 14.11
CA ALA A 115 32.27 -17.65 15.46
C ALA A 115 31.92 -16.18 15.74
N THR A 116 32.00 -15.31 14.73
CA THR A 116 31.61 -13.90 14.83
C THR A 116 30.11 -13.72 15.06
N VAL A 117 29.25 -14.44 14.34
CA VAL A 117 27.79 -14.38 14.53
C VAL A 117 27.43 -14.87 15.92
N ARG A 118 27.98 -16.02 16.33
CA ARG A 118 27.80 -16.59 17.67
C ARG A 118 28.27 -15.62 18.75
N GLY A 119 29.47 -15.04 18.59
CA GLY A 119 30.04 -14.07 19.52
C GLY A 119 29.18 -12.82 19.69
N ARG A 120 28.64 -12.26 18.61
CA ARG A 120 27.69 -11.12 18.67
C ARG A 120 26.41 -11.47 19.41
N ALA A 121 25.81 -12.63 19.11
CA ALA A 121 24.61 -13.08 19.83
C ALA A 121 24.86 -13.21 21.35
N PHE A 122 26.01 -13.78 21.74
CA PHE A 122 26.42 -13.86 23.14
C PHE A 122 26.69 -12.50 23.78
N GLN A 123 27.29 -11.55 23.06
CA GLN A 123 27.50 -10.19 23.57
C GLN A 123 26.16 -9.48 23.84
N VAL A 124 25.21 -9.57 22.92
CA VAL A 124 23.87 -9.00 23.13
C VAL A 124 23.18 -9.65 24.33
N LEU A 125 23.26 -10.98 24.48
CA LEU A 125 22.71 -11.64 25.67
C LEU A 125 23.34 -11.14 26.97
N ARG A 126 24.65 -10.93 26.99
CA ARG A 126 25.37 -10.41 28.17
C ARG A 126 25.05 -8.95 28.47
N SER A 127 24.60 -8.18 27.48
CA SER A 127 24.18 -6.79 27.68
C SER A 127 22.74 -6.65 28.17
N LEU A 128 21.98 -7.75 28.24
CA LEU A 128 20.60 -7.70 28.74
C LEU A 128 20.61 -7.66 30.26
N GLU A 129 20.10 -6.56 30.82
CA GLU A 129 19.97 -6.36 32.25
C GLU A 129 18.51 -6.09 32.62
N PHE A 130 18.09 -6.62 33.77
CA PHE A 130 16.81 -6.22 34.35
C PHE A 130 16.94 -4.87 35.02
N LEU A 131 16.16 -3.91 34.53
CA LEU A 131 16.08 -2.61 35.17
C LEU A 131 15.55 -2.76 36.62
N PRO A 132 16.09 -1.98 37.58
CA PRO A 132 15.55 -1.92 38.93
C PRO A 132 14.12 -1.36 38.89
N VAL A 133 13.30 -1.70 39.89
CA VAL A 133 11.84 -1.41 39.86
C VAL A 133 11.54 0.08 39.64
N ASN A 134 12.31 0.96 40.23
CA ASN A 134 12.20 2.42 40.09
C ASN A 134 12.56 2.96 38.69
N ALA A 135 13.33 2.21 37.90
CA ALA A 135 13.68 2.56 36.52
C ALA A 135 12.74 1.90 35.49
N ARG A 136 11.80 1.06 35.94
CA ARG A 136 10.81 0.42 35.04
C ARG A 136 9.71 1.40 34.71
N VAL A 137 9.35 1.44 33.44
CA VAL A 137 8.16 2.15 32.97
C VAL A 137 6.98 1.19 32.99
N ALA A 138 5.88 1.58 33.63
CA ALA A 138 4.64 0.82 33.59
C ALA A 138 3.95 1.01 32.22
N TYR A 139 3.40 -0.06 31.66
CA TYR A 139 2.71 -0.05 30.37
C TYR A 139 1.26 -0.52 30.52
N GLY A 140 0.34 0.16 29.84
CA GLY A 140 -1.01 -0.33 29.55
C GLY A 140 -1.09 -0.93 28.14
N VAL A 141 -2.14 -1.68 27.85
CA VAL A 141 -2.42 -2.18 26.49
C VAL A 141 -3.50 -1.31 25.86
N GLN A 142 -3.20 -0.75 24.69
CA GLN A 142 -4.15 -0.04 23.83
C GLN A 142 -4.43 -0.89 22.59
N ARG A 143 -5.70 -0.92 22.16
CA ARG A 143 -6.16 -1.71 21.01
C ARG A 143 -6.64 -0.78 19.91
N VAL A 144 -6.31 -1.12 18.67
CA VAL A 144 -6.81 -0.46 17.46
C VAL A 144 -7.70 -1.44 16.72
N TYR A 145 -8.96 -1.04 16.54
CA TYR A 145 -9.97 -1.85 15.87
C TYR A 145 -10.06 -1.50 14.39
N ASP A 146 -10.35 -2.51 13.57
CA ASP A 146 -10.72 -2.35 12.19
C ASP A 146 -12.24 -2.22 12.05
N PRO A 147 -12.76 -1.03 11.69
CA PRO A 147 -14.21 -0.84 11.56
C PRO A 147 -14.81 -1.56 10.35
N LEU A 148 -14.03 -1.86 9.31
CA LEU A 148 -14.53 -2.53 8.11
C LEU A 148 -14.54 -4.06 8.27
N LEU A 149 -13.63 -4.60 9.08
CA LEU A 149 -13.55 -6.03 9.37
C LEU A 149 -14.22 -6.42 10.71
N GLY A 150 -14.59 -5.45 11.54
CA GLY A 150 -15.27 -5.70 12.82
C GLY A 150 -14.40 -6.44 13.85
N MET A 151 -13.08 -6.27 13.80
CA MET A 151 -12.13 -7.02 14.63
C MET A 151 -11.00 -6.15 15.17
N GLU A 152 -10.27 -6.65 16.17
CA GLU A 152 -9.03 -6.03 16.61
C GLU A 152 -7.95 -6.21 15.52
N ALA A 153 -7.31 -5.12 15.11
CA ALA A 153 -6.24 -5.15 14.12
C ALA A 153 -4.86 -5.12 14.79
N PHE A 154 -4.69 -4.27 15.81
CA PHE A 154 -3.42 -4.10 16.50
C PHE A 154 -3.60 -3.95 18.02
N ALA A 155 -2.65 -4.50 18.78
CA ALA A 155 -2.42 -4.20 20.18
C ALA A 155 -1.06 -3.51 20.36
N LEU A 156 -1.01 -2.48 21.18
CA LEU A 156 0.19 -1.72 21.49
C LEU A 156 0.37 -1.61 23.00
N LYS A 157 1.61 -1.77 23.46
CA LYS A 157 1.98 -1.47 24.85
C LYS A 157 2.31 0.01 24.95
N VAL A 158 1.45 0.77 25.62
CA VAL A 158 1.57 2.22 25.77
C VAL A 158 2.08 2.55 27.18
N PRO A 159 3.20 3.26 27.32
CA PRO A 159 3.74 3.65 28.62
C PRO A 159 2.80 4.61 29.36
N GLN A 160 2.71 4.47 30.68
CA GLN A 160 1.97 5.41 31.51
C GLN A 160 2.51 6.84 31.36
N GLY A 161 1.60 7.82 31.34
CA GLY A 161 1.94 9.23 31.12
C GLY A 161 2.09 9.65 29.66
N TYR A 162 1.88 8.74 28.71
CA TYR A 162 1.79 9.06 27.28
C TYR A 162 0.34 8.98 26.79
N ALA A 163 -0.05 9.94 25.96
CA ALA A 163 -1.33 9.92 25.24
C ALA A 163 -1.15 9.20 23.90
N PHE A 164 -1.94 8.14 23.69
CA PHE A 164 -1.92 7.37 22.46
C PHE A 164 -3.18 7.64 21.63
N ARG A 165 -2.99 7.85 20.32
CA ARG A 165 -4.05 7.92 19.31
C ARG A 165 -3.63 7.10 18.11
N GLY A 166 -4.43 6.14 17.68
CA GLY A 166 -4.09 5.28 16.55
C GLY A 166 -5.32 4.85 15.75
N ALA A 167 -5.15 4.69 14.45
CA ALA A 167 -6.20 4.28 13.53
C ALA A 167 -5.61 3.52 12.32
N LEU A 168 -6.48 2.82 11.59
CA LEU A 168 -6.13 2.24 10.30
C LEU A 168 -6.43 3.24 9.18
N VAL A 169 -5.43 3.55 8.37
CA VAL A 169 -5.53 4.56 7.30
C VAL A 169 -5.13 3.96 5.95
N PRO A 170 -5.78 4.37 4.84
CA PRO A 170 -5.45 3.86 3.50
C PRO A 170 -4.06 4.30 3.05
N THR A 171 -3.38 3.43 2.29
CA THR A 171 -2.04 3.67 1.74
C THR A 171 -2.03 4.20 0.30
N GLY A 172 -3.19 4.49 -0.26
CA GLY A 172 -3.32 4.99 -1.64
C GLY A 172 -4.72 5.54 -1.93
N ASP A 173 -4.84 6.19 -3.08
CA ASP A 173 -6.13 6.66 -3.58
C ASP A 173 -6.93 5.48 -4.17
N GLY A 174 -8.09 5.18 -3.58
CA GLY A 174 -8.95 4.05 -3.95
C GLY A 174 -8.89 2.86 -2.97
N PRO A 175 -9.27 1.65 -3.42
CA PRO A 175 -9.30 0.44 -2.60
C PRO A 175 -7.89 -0.09 -2.33
N SER A 176 -7.16 0.61 -1.46
CA SER A 176 -5.82 0.25 -1.01
C SER A 176 -5.85 -0.53 0.31
N VAL A 177 -4.79 -1.27 0.61
CA VAL A 177 -4.60 -1.81 1.95
C VAL A 177 -4.43 -0.67 2.95
N ARG A 178 -4.95 -0.86 4.15
CA ARG A 178 -4.79 0.08 5.26
C ARG A 178 -3.60 -0.32 6.11
N GLN A 179 -2.99 0.68 6.73
CA GLN A 179 -1.89 0.52 7.67
C GLN A 179 -2.19 1.25 8.97
N LEU A 180 -1.54 0.83 10.05
CA LEU A 180 -1.60 1.55 11.30
C LEU A 180 -0.93 2.92 11.13
N ALA A 181 -1.63 3.99 11.47
CA ALA A 181 -1.03 5.28 11.76
C ALA A 181 -1.29 5.59 13.23
N PHE A 182 -0.30 6.18 13.91
CA PHE A 182 -0.47 6.52 15.32
C PHE A 182 0.35 7.73 15.74
N THR A 183 -0.05 8.32 16.86
CA THR A 183 0.69 9.34 17.60
C THR A 183 0.76 8.93 19.07
N LEU A 184 1.93 9.12 19.66
CA LEU A 184 2.26 8.87 21.04
C LEU A 184 2.90 10.15 21.61
N ASP A 185 2.17 10.86 22.44
CA ASP A 185 2.53 12.19 22.92
C ASP A 185 2.82 12.19 24.43
N ARG A 186 3.86 12.92 24.83
CA ARG A 186 4.13 13.34 26.21
C ARG A 186 4.60 14.80 26.19
N PRO A 187 4.41 15.60 27.25
CA PRO A 187 4.92 16.98 27.24
C PRO A 187 6.39 17.07 26.81
N GLY A 188 6.66 17.85 25.76
CA GLY A 188 7.99 18.08 25.20
C GLY A 188 8.55 16.99 24.27
N VAL A 189 7.84 15.86 24.07
CA VAL A 189 8.32 14.79 23.19
C VAL A 189 7.17 14.00 22.56
N SER A 190 7.28 13.67 21.28
CA SER A 190 6.29 12.85 20.58
C SER A 190 6.93 11.82 19.66
N GLN A 191 6.22 10.74 19.41
CA GLN A 191 6.51 9.77 18.36
C GLN A 191 5.24 9.52 17.55
N ARG A 192 5.35 9.49 16.24
CA ARG A 192 4.26 9.18 15.33
C ARG A 192 4.69 8.22 14.24
N MET A 193 3.75 7.46 13.71
CA MET A 193 3.89 6.71 12.48
C MET A 193 2.85 7.26 11.51
N ASP A 194 3.34 7.94 10.48
CA ASP A 194 2.53 8.56 9.45
C ASP A 194 2.50 7.68 8.20
N VAL A 195 1.34 7.65 7.56
CA VAL A 195 1.14 7.02 6.25
C VAL A 195 0.74 8.11 5.28
N LEU A 196 1.53 8.29 4.22
CA LEU A 196 1.31 9.27 3.19
C LEU A 196 1.21 8.61 1.82
N PHE A 197 0.38 9.17 0.96
CA PHE A 197 0.40 8.85 -0.46
C PHE A 197 0.20 10.11 -1.29
N LEU A 198 0.78 10.11 -2.49
CA LEU A 198 0.52 11.10 -3.51
C LEU A 198 0.00 10.41 -4.75
N VAL A 199 -1.02 10.96 -5.38
CA VAL A 199 -1.41 10.63 -6.74
C VAL A 199 -1.44 11.93 -7.53
N ALA A 200 -0.42 12.15 -8.35
CA ALA A 200 -0.32 13.29 -9.23
C ALA A 200 -0.67 12.87 -10.65
N SER A 201 -1.53 13.65 -11.31
CA SER A 201 -1.89 13.46 -12.70
C SER A 201 -1.87 14.81 -13.40
N GLY A 202 -1.38 14.84 -14.64
CA GLY A 202 -1.41 16.04 -15.45
C GLY A 202 -1.54 15.74 -16.93
N LEU A 203 -2.14 16.69 -17.65
CA LEU A 203 -2.22 16.73 -19.10
C LEU A 203 -1.79 18.11 -19.57
N GLN A 204 -0.80 18.16 -20.43
CA GLN A 204 -0.29 19.35 -21.09
C GLN A 204 -0.57 19.25 -22.58
N THR A 205 -1.22 20.25 -23.15
CA THR A 205 -1.51 20.35 -24.59
C THR A 205 -0.93 21.65 -25.14
N GLY A 206 -0.94 21.82 -26.46
CA GLY A 206 -0.56 23.09 -27.10
C GLY A 206 -1.44 24.29 -26.72
N LEU A 207 -2.61 24.06 -26.09
CA LEU A 207 -3.56 25.10 -25.68
C LEU A 207 -3.51 25.39 -24.16
N GLY A 208 -2.60 24.75 -23.44
CA GLY A 208 -2.49 24.83 -21.97
C GLY A 208 -2.49 23.45 -21.32
N GLY A 209 -2.36 23.42 -20.00
CA GLY A 209 -2.36 22.18 -19.25
C GLY A 209 -2.98 22.29 -17.87
N ASN A 210 -3.37 21.14 -17.35
CA ASN A 210 -3.89 20.98 -16.01
C ASN A 210 -3.06 19.91 -15.29
N ALA A 211 -2.64 20.22 -14.07
CA ALA A 211 -2.00 19.26 -13.19
C ALA A 211 -2.57 19.40 -11.79
N SER A 212 -2.81 18.26 -11.16
CA SER A 212 -3.29 18.19 -9.79
C SER A 212 -2.64 17.03 -9.07
N THR A 213 -2.47 17.18 -7.76
CA THR A 213 -2.01 16.11 -6.87
C THR A 213 -3.00 15.87 -5.75
N ILE A 214 -3.39 14.63 -5.56
CA ILE A 214 -4.09 14.18 -4.36
C ILE A 214 -3.03 13.79 -3.34
N LEU A 215 -2.94 14.55 -2.25
CA LEU A 215 -2.15 14.20 -1.07
C LEU A 215 -3.04 13.52 -0.04
N GLY A 216 -2.72 12.28 0.28
CA GLY A 216 -3.22 11.58 1.45
C GLY A 216 -2.22 11.66 2.60
N TRP A 217 -2.66 12.06 3.79
CA TRP A 217 -1.86 12.03 5.02
C TRP A 217 -2.72 11.54 6.18
N ASN A 218 -2.37 10.37 6.74
CA ASN A 218 -3.08 9.74 7.86
C ASN A 218 -4.60 9.64 7.63
N GLY A 219 -4.99 9.28 6.40
CA GLY A 219 -6.39 9.11 6.00
C GLY A 219 -7.11 10.39 5.59
N GLN A 220 -6.54 11.57 5.84
CA GLN A 220 -7.05 12.83 5.32
C GLN A 220 -6.56 13.03 3.89
N LYS A 221 -7.44 13.49 3.00
CA LYS A 221 -7.09 13.77 1.60
C LYS A 221 -7.23 15.26 1.31
N ARG A 222 -6.30 15.80 0.53
CA ARG A 222 -6.34 17.17 0.01
C ARG A 222 -5.90 17.18 -1.44
N ILE A 223 -6.61 17.94 -2.26
CA ILE A 223 -6.21 18.21 -3.64
C ILE A 223 -5.34 19.46 -3.64
N LEU A 224 -4.15 19.33 -4.20
CA LEU A 224 -3.16 20.39 -4.37
C LEU A 224 -3.04 20.73 -5.86
N PRO A 225 -2.89 22.02 -6.21
CA PRO A 225 -2.59 22.40 -7.58
C PRO A 225 -1.17 21.97 -7.97
N GLY A 226 -0.97 21.60 -9.23
CA GLY A 226 0.34 21.23 -9.78
C GLY A 226 0.63 19.74 -9.76
N PHE A 227 1.79 19.37 -10.32
CA PHE A 227 2.27 17.99 -10.41
C PHE A 227 3.40 17.77 -9.39
N LEU A 228 3.08 17.20 -8.23
CA LEU A 228 4.05 16.87 -7.19
C LEU A 228 4.39 15.38 -7.24
N CYS A 229 5.63 15.07 -7.64
CA CYS A 229 6.13 13.71 -7.77
C CYS A 229 7.57 13.61 -7.26
N PRO A 230 7.79 13.45 -5.94
CA PRO A 230 9.12 13.19 -5.41
C PRO A 230 9.62 11.82 -5.92
N THR A 231 10.76 11.84 -6.58
CA THR A 231 11.45 10.68 -7.16
C THR A 231 12.76 10.37 -6.44
N THR A 232 13.34 11.35 -5.75
CA THR A 232 14.58 11.20 -4.98
C THR A 232 14.35 11.31 -3.47
N PRO A 233 15.26 10.75 -2.64
CA PRO A 233 15.21 10.93 -1.18
C PRO A 233 15.22 12.39 -0.75
N GLU A 234 15.94 13.26 -1.48
CA GLU A 234 16.03 14.70 -1.20
C GLU A 234 14.68 15.38 -1.43
N GLU A 235 13.99 15.05 -2.53
CA GLU A 235 12.65 15.56 -2.83
C GLU A 235 11.63 15.10 -1.79
N VAL A 236 11.74 13.84 -1.34
CA VAL A 236 10.92 13.32 -0.23
C VAL A 236 11.21 14.08 1.06
N ALA A 237 12.48 14.32 1.40
CA ALA A 237 12.85 15.07 2.60
C ALA A 237 12.30 16.51 2.58
N GLN A 238 12.36 17.17 1.42
CA GLN A 238 11.77 18.51 1.24
C GLN A 238 10.25 18.50 1.40
N LEU A 239 9.56 17.51 0.81
CA LEU A 239 8.13 17.34 1.00
C LEU A 239 7.78 17.19 2.48
N LEU A 240 8.48 16.31 3.21
CA LEU A 240 8.22 16.10 4.63
C LEU A 240 8.43 17.37 5.44
N VAL A 241 9.53 18.08 5.22
CA VAL A 241 9.83 19.35 5.88
C VAL A 241 8.76 20.42 5.60
N GLN A 242 8.25 20.51 4.37
CA GLN A 242 7.16 21.43 4.04
C GLN A 242 5.86 21.06 4.75
N LEU A 243 5.49 19.77 4.78
CA LEU A 243 4.31 19.30 5.51
C LEU A 243 4.42 19.59 7.01
N TRP A 244 5.59 19.35 7.58
CA TRP A 244 5.89 19.64 8.98
C TRP A 244 5.85 21.12 9.30
N SER A 245 6.25 21.96 8.34
CA SER A 245 6.19 23.41 8.49
C SER A 245 4.76 23.91 8.49
N GLN A 246 3.89 23.36 7.63
CA GLN A 246 2.46 23.65 7.63
C GLN A 246 1.77 23.14 8.90
N GLU A 247 2.14 21.95 9.37
CA GLU A 247 1.58 21.35 10.59
C GLU A 247 1.90 22.16 11.85
N ARG A 248 3.15 22.65 11.96
CA ARG A 248 3.63 23.33 13.17
C ARG A 248 3.59 24.86 13.08
N GLY A 249 3.33 25.42 11.90
CA GLY A 249 3.37 26.86 11.68
C GLY A 249 4.76 27.48 11.82
N GLN A 250 5.82 26.68 11.65
CA GLN A 250 7.22 27.10 11.78
C GLN A 250 8.08 26.41 10.72
N GLU A 251 9.10 27.08 10.20
CA GLU A 251 9.98 26.48 9.20
C GLU A 251 10.87 25.39 9.79
N TRP A 252 11.01 24.29 9.04
CA TRP A 252 11.95 23.21 9.35
C TRP A 252 13.07 23.20 8.32
N GLN A 253 14.28 22.84 8.76
CA GLN A 253 15.44 22.70 7.87
C GLN A 253 16.03 21.30 7.99
N VAL A 254 16.35 20.69 6.85
CA VAL A 254 17.05 19.40 6.79
C VAL A 254 18.47 19.60 7.35
N ALA A 255 18.78 18.91 8.43
CA ALA A 255 20.11 18.88 9.02
C ALA A 255 20.92 17.68 8.52
N LYS A 256 20.24 16.54 8.29
CA LYS A 256 20.89 15.29 7.90
C LYS A 256 19.93 14.40 7.10
N LEU A 257 20.42 13.80 6.02
CA LEU A 257 19.72 12.80 5.23
C LEU A 257 20.70 11.68 4.90
N GLU A 258 20.41 10.47 5.36
CA GLU A 258 21.27 9.30 5.13
C GLU A 258 20.44 8.07 4.75
N PRO A 259 20.95 7.20 3.85
CA PRO A 259 20.38 5.88 3.65
C PRO A 259 20.30 5.14 4.98
N SER A 260 19.21 4.40 5.18
CA SER A 260 19.08 3.55 6.36
C SER A 260 20.19 2.47 6.35
N PRO A 261 20.77 2.13 7.51
CA PRO A 261 21.81 1.12 7.57
C PRO A 261 21.34 -0.23 6.99
N ALA A 262 21.93 -0.65 5.88
CA ALA A 262 21.63 -1.94 5.27
C ALA A 262 22.11 -3.07 6.19
N ALA A 263 21.25 -4.08 6.40
CA ALA A 263 21.65 -5.27 7.13
C ALA A 263 22.61 -6.10 6.26
N THR A 264 23.80 -6.41 6.78
CA THR A 264 24.89 -7.01 5.99
C THR A 264 24.87 -8.55 5.98
N ASN A 265 23.98 -9.17 6.77
CA ASN A 265 23.90 -10.61 6.86
C ASN A 265 23.36 -11.25 5.58
N ARG A 266 23.56 -12.57 5.42
CA ARG A 266 23.14 -13.30 4.22
C ARG A 266 21.63 -13.32 4.01
N ILE A 267 20.84 -13.25 5.08
CA ILE A 267 19.38 -13.24 5.00
C ILE A 267 18.91 -11.92 4.39
N ALA A 268 19.43 -10.81 4.90
CA ALA A 268 19.15 -9.46 4.39
C ALA A 268 19.56 -9.32 2.92
N ARG A 269 20.77 -9.76 2.56
CA ARG A 269 21.23 -9.79 1.16
C ARG A 269 20.30 -10.61 0.26
N ARG A 270 19.86 -11.80 0.71
CA ARG A 270 18.91 -12.61 -0.06
C ARG A 270 17.55 -11.92 -0.22
N LEU A 271 17.07 -11.23 0.80
CA LEU A 271 15.83 -10.46 0.70
C LEU A 271 15.96 -9.30 -0.28
N GLU A 272 17.11 -8.62 -0.32
CA GLU A 272 17.40 -7.59 -1.31
C GLU A 272 17.45 -8.17 -2.73
N GLU A 273 18.11 -9.31 -2.95
CA GLU A 273 18.12 -10.02 -4.23
C GLU A 273 16.71 -10.39 -4.70
N LEU A 274 15.88 -10.94 -3.81
CA LEU A 274 14.50 -11.31 -4.13
C LEU A 274 13.65 -10.09 -4.51
N ARG A 275 13.87 -8.96 -3.84
CA ARG A 275 13.20 -7.69 -4.15
C ARG A 275 13.68 -7.12 -5.48
N ALA A 276 14.99 -7.09 -5.72
CA ALA A 276 15.56 -6.61 -6.97
C ALA A 276 15.09 -7.45 -8.17
N ALA A 277 14.97 -8.77 -8.00
CA ALA A 277 14.41 -9.66 -9.04
C ALA A 277 12.92 -9.38 -9.30
N GLU A 278 12.13 -9.09 -8.26
CA GLU A 278 10.73 -8.69 -8.41
C GLU A 278 10.60 -7.33 -9.12
N GLU A 279 11.47 -6.39 -8.79
CA GLU A 279 11.55 -5.09 -9.45
C GLU A 279 11.86 -5.25 -10.92
N ALA A 280 12.94 -5.95 -11.27
CA ALA A 280 13.32 -6.22 -12.66
C ALA A 280 12.20 -6.93 -13.46
N GLN A 281 11.51 -7.89 -12.84
CA GLN A 281 10.37 -8.57 -13.47
C GLN A 281 9.23 -7.58 -13.78
N MET A 282 8.88 -6.73 -12.82
CA MET A 282 7.83 -5.73 -13.01
C MET A 282 8.24 -4.68 -14.04
N ASP A 283 9.48 -4.22 -14.01
CA ASP A 283 9.99 -3.23 -14.95
C ASP A 283 9.97 -3.79 -16.38
N SER A 284 10.30 -5.08 -16.55
CA SER A 284 10.17 -5.78 -17.84
C SER A 284 8.72 -5.82 -18.35
N TYR A 285 7.74 -5.98 -17.45
CA TYR A 285 6.31 -5.96 -17.79
C TYR A 285 5.86 -4.55 -18.18
N LEU A 286 6.31 -3.52 -17.46
CA LEU A 286 6.00 -2.12 -17.76
C LEU A 286 6.58 -1.69 -19.11
N MET A 287 7.79 -2.14 -19.45
CA MET A 287 8.42 -1.88 -20.77
C MET A 287 7.68 -2.54 -21.93
N GLN A 288 6.99 -3.66 -21.69
CA GLN A 288 6.19 -4.36 -22.71
C GLN A 288 4.80 -3.74 -22.93
N MET A 289 4.40 -2.74 -22.13
CA MET A 289 3.10 -2.13 -22.29
C MET A 289 3.03 -1.32 -23.61
N PRO A 290 1.99 -1.52 -24.44
CA PRO A 290 1.93 -1.02 -25.83
C PRO A 290 1.89 0.50 -26.01
N ARG A 291 1.95 1.28 -24.92
CA ARG A 291 2.05 2.74 -24.95
C ARG A 291 3.37 3.14 -24.31
N GLY A 292 4.38 3.36 -25.17
CA GLY A 292 5.79 3.62 -24.85
C GLY A 292 6.07 4.89 -24.03
N GLY A 293 5.46 4.98 -22.85
CA GLY A 293 5.79 5.98 -21.85
C GLY A 293 7.11 5.66 -21.15
N GLN A 294 7.81 6.70 -20.71
CA GLN A 294 8.93 6.56 -19.80
C GLN A 294 8.38 6.28 -18.41
N TRP A 295 8.65 5.08 -17.90
CA TRP A 295 8.33 4.69 -16.55
C TRP A 295 9.53 4.96 -15.64
N VAL A 296 9.27 5.64 -14.52
CA VAL A 296 10.23 5.84 -13.44
C VAL A 296 9.73 5.09 -12.23
N ARG A 297 10.61 4.30 -11.63
CA ARG A 297 10.35 3.62 -10.36
C ARG A 297 11.55 3.79 -9.46
N ALA A 298 11.28 4.17 -8.22
CA ALA A 298 12.31 4.24 -7.19
C ALA A 298 11.74 3.77 -5.87
N ARG A 299 12.63 3.31 -5.00
CA ARG A 299 12.34 2.99 -3.61
C ARG A 299 13.31 3.73 -2.73
N TRP A 300 12.84 4.08 -1.55
CA TRP A 300 13.64 4.80 -0.57
C TRP A 300 13.53 4.14 0.78
N ASP A 301 14.66 4.08 1.47
CA ASP A 301 14.75 3.70 2.88
C ASP A 301 15.84 4.58 3.51
N HIS A 302 15.42 5.63 4.22
CA HIS A 302 16.32 6.68 4.69
C HIS A 302 15.97 7.16 6.10
N THR A 303 16.97 7.75 6.74
CA THR A 303 16.82 8.53 7.96
C THR A 303 16.99 10.01 7.68
N LEU A 304 16.19 10.83 8.33
CA LEU A 304 16.13 12.29 8.17
C LEU A 304 16.18 12.95 9.55
N GLU A 305 17.11 13.88 9.75
CA GLU A 305 17.09 14.81 10.87
C GLU A 305 16.74 16.21 10.35
N ALA A 306 15.72 16.83 10.96
CA ALA A 306 15.36 18.22 10.70
C ALA A 306 15.33 19.03 12.00
N ARG A 307 15.56 20.34 11.91
CA ARG A 307 15.63 21.25 13.06
C ARG A 307 14.73 22.47 12.88
N SER A 308 14.17 22.95 13.98
CA SER A 308 13.38 24.18 14.05
C SER A 308 13.31 24.70 15.49
N GLY A 309 13.72 25.95 15.74
CA GLY A 309 13.51 26.60 17.05
C GLY A 309 14.00 25.82 18.29
N GLY A 310 15.12 25.10 18.19
CA GLY A 310 15.65 24.26 19.28
C GLY A 310 15.03 22.85 19.39
N LEU A 311 14.04 22.54 18.56
CA LEU A 311 13.48 21.21 18.39
C LEU A 311 14.22 20.45 17.29
N SER A 312 14.23 19.13 17.44
CA SER A 312 14.71 18.17 16.44
C SER A 312 13.58 17.21 16.07
N ARG A 313 13.45 16.93 14.77
CA ARG A 313 12.65 15.82 14.23
C ARG A 313 13.61 14.77 13.69
N GLN A 314 13.56 13.58 14.25
CA GLN A 314 14.23 12.38 13.73
C GLN A 314 13.19 11.53 13.04
N ALA A 315 13.33 11.33 11.74
CA ALA A 315 12.43 10.52 10.94
C ALA A 315 13.16 9.35 10.31
N TYR A 316 12.48 8.20 10.26
CA TYR A 316 12.80 7.10 9.38
C TYR A 316 11.67 7.03 8.36
N PHE A 317 11.99 7.12 7.07
CA PHE A 317 10.98 7.00 6.03
C PHE A 317 11.34 5.88 5.05
N ARG A 318 10.31 5.13 4.67
CA ARG A 318 10.37 4.12 3.62
C ARG A 318 9.25 4.34 2.63
N GLY A 319 9.50 4.05 1.36
CA GLY A 319 8.46 4.19 0.35
C GLY A 319 8.88 3.82 -1.05
N ASP A 320 7.95 4.02 -1.95
CA ASP A 320 8.11 3.77 -3.38
C ASP A 320 7.39 4.84 -4.21
N VAL A 321 7.95 5.09 -5.39
CA VAL A 321 7.31 5.84 -6.47
C VAL A 321 7.15 4.97 -7.69
N LEU A 322 6.00 5.13 -8.34
CA LEU A 322 5.76 4.70 -9.71
C LEU A 322 5.24 5.91 -10.49
N ALA A 323 6.02 6.35 -11.48
CA ALA A 323 5.63 7.43 -12.36
C ALA A 323 5.71 6.99 -13.82
N SER A 324 4.84 7.56 -14.64
CA SER A 324 4.84 7.39 -16.08
C SER A 324 4.64 8.73 -16.75
N GLN A 325 5.42 9.00 -17.79
CA GLN A 325 5.19 10.12 -18.68
C GLN A 325 4.99 9.61 -20.11
N GLN A 326 3.96 10.12 -20.77
CA GLN A 326 3.65 9.82 -22.16
C GLN A 326 3.53 11.14 -22.92
N ALA A 327 4.41 11.35 -23.88
CA ALA A 327 4.33 12.47 -24.80
C ALA A 327 3.93 11.97 -26.18
N ASP A 328 2.92 12.60 -26.76
CA ASP A 328 2.51 12.47 -28.15
C ASP A 328 2.57 13.86 -28.80
N TRP A 329 2.43 13.93 -30.13
CA TRP A 329 2.54 15.18 -30.90
C TRP A 329 1.47 16.23 -30.53
N VAL A 330 0.35 15.81 -29.92
CA VAL A 330 -0.74 16.71 -29.50
C VAL A 330 -0.68 17.06 -28.01
N ALA A 331 -0.18 16.14 -27.17
CA ALA A 331 -0.28 16.25 -25.73
C ALA A 331 0.78 15.43 -25.00
N ALA A 332 1.21 15.93 -23.84
CA ALA A 332 1.99 15.20 -22.85
C ALA A 332 1.12 14.92 -21.62
N SER A 333 1.13 13.68 -21.14
CA SER A 333 0.44 13.27 -19.92
C SER A 333 1.42 12.67 -18.94
N GLY A 334 1.15 12.89 -17.66
CA GLY A 334 1.94 12.38 -16.55
C GLY A 334 1.04 11.75 -15.50
N LEU A 335 1.47 10.63 -14.95
CA LEU A 335 0.91 10.01 -13.76
C LEU A 335 2.06 9.72 -12.81
N CYS A 336 1.86 9.99 -11.53
CA CYS A 336 2.80 9.63 -10.48
C CYS A 336 2.05 9.18 -9.24
N GLN A 337 2.48 8.05 -8.69
CA GLN A 337 1.99 7.49 -7.46
C GLN A 337 3.16 7.35 -6.50
N VAL A 338 3.06 7.95 -5.32
CA VAL A 338 4.05 7.84 -4.25
C VAL A 338 3.36 7.25 -3.03
N ARG A 339 4.04 6.33 -2.36
CA ARG A 339 3.62 5.77 -1.06
C ARG A 339 4.76 5.91 -0.08
N LEU A 340 4.47 6.43 1.10
CA LEU A 340 5.46 6.70 2.15
C LEU A 340 4.91 6.27 3.51
N GLU A 341 5.74 5.58 4.27
CA GLU A 341 5.55 5.38 5.70
C GLU A 341 6.67 6.10 6.43
N VAL A 342 6.31 6.95 7.39
CA VAL A 342 7.25 7.84 8.06
C VAL A 342 7.10 7.70 9.56
N LEU A 343 8.10 7.11 10.21
CA LEU A 343 8.22 7.10 11.66
C LEU A 343 8.94 8.39 12.09
N VAL A 344 8.23 9.33 12.72
CA VAL A 344 8.81 10.60 13.19
C VAL A 344 8.87 10.64 14.71
N ARG A 345 9.96 11.15 15.24
CA ARG A 345 10.14 11.49 16.66
C ARG A 345 10.48 12.97 16.76
N GLU A 346 9.82 13.70 17.64
CA GLU A 346 10.03 15.13 17.83
C GLU A 346 10.27 15.46 19.30
N GLY A 347 11.20 16.36 19.57
CA GLY A 347 11.44 16.94 20.89
C GLY A 347 12.75 17.75 20.91
N THR A 348 13.14 18.23 22.08
CA THR A 348 14.52 18.71 22.25
C THR A 348 15.49 17.53 22.19
N PRO A 349 16.76 17.73 21.77
CA PRO A 349 17.73 16.64 21.70
C PRO A 349 17.87 15.85 23.01
N SER A 350 17.81 16.52 24.15
CA SER A 350 17.86 15.89 25.48
C SER A 350 16.61 15.08 25.80
N ALA A 351 15.41 15.60 25.52
CA ALA A 351 14.15 14.89 25.75
C ALA A 351 14.01 13.67 24.84
N LEU A 352 14.46 13.77 23.59
CA LEU A 352 14.51 12.66 22.64
C LEU A 352 15.46 11.56 23.12
N ALA A 353 16.68 11.91 23.54
CA ALA A 353 17.66 10.93 24.04
C ALA A 353 17.11 10.13 25.23
N GLN A 354 16.41 10.80 26.16
CA GLN A 354 15.78 10.15 27.31
C GLN A 354 14.58 9.27 26.92
N SER A 355 13.80 9.66 25.92
CA SER A 355 12.57 8.96 25.51
C SER A 355 12.80 7.85 24.49
N LEU A 356 13.97 7.84 23.84
CA LEU A 356 14.32 6.89 22.77
C LEU A 356 14.15 5.42 23.17
N PRO A 357 14.57 4.95 24.38
CA PRO A 357 14.36 3.56 24.78
C PRO A 357 12.87 3.20 24.89
N VAL A 358 12.05 4.12 25.40
CA VAL A 358 10.60 3.94 25.53
C VAL A 358 9.95 3.85 24.14
N PHE A 359 10.31 4.76 23.25
CA PHE A 359 9.87 4.79 21.85
C PHE A 359 10.20 3.51 21.08
N ASN A 360 11.43 3.00 21.24
CA ASN A 360 11.81 1.71 20.68
C ASN A 360 11.00 0.56 21.30
N GLY A 361 10.78 0.59 22.62
CA GLY A 361 9.95 -0.39 23.32
C GLY A 361 8.52 -0.46 22.82
N VAL A 362 7.90 0.70 22.51
CA VAL A 362 6.56 0.77 21.94
C VAL A 362 6.52 0.12 20.55
N LEU A 363 7.46 0.46 19.66
CA LEU A 363 7.53 -0.11 18.30
C LEU A 363 7.71 -1.63 18.32
N LEU A 364 8.64 -2.12 19.15
CA LEU A 364 8.88 -3.55 19.34
C LEU A 364 7.69 -4.24 20.01
N GLY A 365 6.84 -3.48 20.70
CA GLY A 365 5.62 -3.92 21.36
C GLY A 365 4.37 -3.92 20.48
N ILE A 366 4.42 -3.40 19.25
CA ILE A 366 3.28 -3.44 18.32
C ILE A 366 3.00 -4.89 17.93
N ARG A 367 1.73 -5.29 18.00
CA ARG A 367 1.27 -6.63 17.65
C ARG A 367 0.09 -6.52 16.70
N ALA A 368 0.26 -7.01 15.47
CA ALA A 368 -0.86 -7.21 14.57
C ALA A 368 -1.64 -8.48 14.98
N HIS A 369 -2.97 -8.43 14.91
CA HIS A 369 -3.80 -9.62 15.02
C HIS A 369 -3.42 -10.59 13.89
N PRO A 370 -3.18 -11.89 14.16
CA PRO A 370 -2.62 -12.82 13.16
C PRO A 370 -3.40 -12.91 11.85
N GLU A 371 -4.73 -12.82 11.92
CA GLU A 371 -5.62 -12.95 10.76
C GLU A 371 -5.84 -11.62 10.02
N TRP A 372 -5.59 -10.49 10.68
CA TRP A 372 -5.95 -9.17 10.15
C TRP A 372 -5.24 -8.84 8.82
N PRO A 373 -3.91 -9.04 8.66
CA PRO A 373 -3.24 -8.70 7.40
C PRO A 373 -3.80 -9.45 6.20
N TRP A 374 -4.17 -10.72 6.38
CA TRP A 374 -4.76 -11.54 5.32
C TRP A 374 -6.17 -11.09 4.96
N LEU A 375 -7.01 -10.84 5.97
CA LEU A 375 -8.38 -10.38 5.75
C LEU A 375 -8.40 -8.99 5.10
N GLU A 376 -7.50 -8.10 5.50
CA GLU A 376 -7.36 -6.77 4.90
C GLU A 376 -6.88 -6.84 3.46
N ALA A 377 -5.92 -7.72 3.15
CA ALA A 377 -5.47 -7.96 1.78
C ALA A 377 -6.61 -8.51 0.90
N LEU A 378 -7.39 -9.46 1.42
CA LEU A 378 -8.55 -10.03 0.71
C LEU A 378 -9.64 -8.97 0.46
N ARG A 379 -9.92 -8.13 1.45
CA ARG A 379 -10.85 -7.00 1.31
C ARG A 379 -10.36 -6.00 0.25
N ALA A 380 -9.10 -5.60 0.32
CA ALA A 380 -8.49 -4.70 -0.67
C ALA A 380 -8.58 -5.27 -2.08
N ARG A 381 -8.26 -6.56 -2.24
CA ARG A 381 -8.35 -7.27 -3.52
C ARG A 381 -9.77 -7.26 -4.08
N ARG A 382 -10.78 -7.65 -3.28
CA ARG A 382 -12.19 -7.66 -3.74
C ARG A 382 -12.64 -6.27 -4.19
N ALA A 383 -12.33 -5.25 -3.40
CA ALA A 383 -12.69 -3.87 -3.73
C ALA A 383 -11.95 -3.38 -4.99
N SER A 384 -10.70 -3.79 -5.20
CA SER A 384 -9.95 -3.50 -6.43
C SER A 384 -10.52 -4.22 -7.67
N GLU A 385 -10.95 -5.47 -7.53
CA GLU A 385 -11.62 -6.23 -8.60
C GLU A 385 -12.96 -5.58 -9.00
N GLU A 386 -13.74 -5.12 -8.01
CA GLU A 386 -14.99 -4.38 -8.25
C GLU A 386 -14.75 -3.04 -8.95
N GLU A 387 -13.76 -2.28 -8.48
CA GLU A 387 -13.39 -1.00 -9.09
C GLU A 387 -12.90 -1.19 -10.54
N THR A 388 -12.08 -2.21 -10.78
CA THR A 388 -11.61 -2.56 -12.13
C THR A 388 -12.78 -2.89 -13.05
N ARG A 389 -13.78 -3.66 -12.58
CA ARG A 389 -14.99 -3.94 -13.38
C ARG A 389 -15.74 -2.66 -13.73
N ARG A 390 -15.91 -1.74 -12.78
CA ARG A 390 -16.56 -0.45 -13.02
C ARG A 390 -15.80 0.39 -14.03
N VAL A 391 -14.48 0.50 -13.89
CA VAL A 391 -13.63 1.25 -14.83
C VAL A 391 -13.73 0.67 -16.24
N LEU A 392 -13.66 -0.66 -16.39
CA LEU A 392 -13.81 -1.32 -17.68
C LEU A 392 -15.19 -1.07 -18.31
N GLU A 393 -16.24 -1.05 -17.50
CA GLU A 393 -17.58 -0.71 -17.97
C GLU A 393 -17.68 0.74 -18.45
N VAL A 394 -17.11 1.70 -17.70
CA VAL A 394 -17.05 3.11 -18.10
C VAL A 394 -16.26 3.29 -19.39
N VAL A 395 -15.11 2.60 -19.52
CA VAL A 395 -14.30 2.64 -20.75
C VAL A 395 -15.12 2.10 -21.94
N ARG A 396 -15.79 0.96 -21.78
CA ARG A 396 -16.65 0.39 -22.83
C ARG A 396 -17.76 1.36 -23.25
N GLN A 397 -18.46 1.96 -22.29
CA GLN A 397 -19.50 2.95 -22.56
C GLN A 397 -18.94 4.17 -23.30
N GLY A 398 -17.73 4.63 -22.94
CA GLY A 398 -17.02 5.70 -23.64
C GLY A 398 -16.64 5.34 -25.08
N GLU A 399 -16.17 4.12 -25.33
CA GLU A 399 -15.87 3.64 -26.68
C GLU A 399 -17.12 3.57 -27.56
N GLU A 400 -18.23 3.07 -27.02
CA GLU A 400 -19.54 3.03 -27.69
C GLU A 400 -20.03 4.43 -28.04
N PHE A 401 -19.95 5.37 -27.09
CA PHE A 401 -20.26 6.78 -27.32
C PHE A 401 -19.38 7.40 -28.40
N ASN A 402 -18.06 7.18 -28.37
CA ASN A 402 -17.13 7.72 -29.36
C ASN A 402 -17.34 7.10 -30.76
N ALA A 403 -17.66 5.81 -30.84
CA ALA A 403 -18.03 5.17 -32.10
C ALA A 403 -19.33 5.76 -32.67
N TRP A 404 -20.32 5.99 -31.81
CA TRP A 404 -21.58 6.63 -32.16
C TRP A 404 -21.39 8.08 -32.63
N MET A 405 -20.60 8.89 -31.91
CA MET A 405 -20.26 10.27 -32.28
C MET A 405 -19.53 10.32 -33.60
N ARG A 406 -18.52 9.46 -33.82
CA ARG A 406 -17.81 9.38 -35.11
C ARG A 406 -18.77 9.08 -36.26
N ARG A 407 -19.64 8.08 -36.12
CA ARG A 407 -20.66 7.78 -37.14
C ARG A 407 -21.57 8.98 -37.38
N SER A 408 -22.01 9.64 -36.31
CA SER A 408 -22.91 10.80 -36.41
C SER A 408 -22.25 11.98 -37.11
N TRP A 409 -20.99 12.28 -36.77
CA TRP A 409 -20.20 13.32 -37.44
C TRP A 409 -19.86 12.96 -38.88
N THR A 410 -19.45 11.73 -39.17
CA THR A 410 -19.22 11.26 -40.53
C THR A 410 -20.49 11.40 -41.36
N ASN A 411 -21.65 11.01 -40.82
CA ASN A 411 -22.93 11.17 -41.51
C ASN A 411 -23.31 12.65 -41.69
N LEU A 412 -23.10 13.49 -40.67
CA LEU A 412 -23.37 14.93 -40.77
C LEU A 412 -22.45 15.65 -41.76
N LEU A 413 -21.18 15.25 -41.87
CA LEU A 413 -20.21 15.85 -42.79
C LEU A 413 -20.27 15.24 -44.20
N SER A 414 -20.80 14.03 -44.32
CA SER A 414 -21.16 13.44 -45.60
C SER A 414 -22.51 13.96 -46.06
N ASP A 415 -22.76 14.03 -47.37
CA ASP A 415 -24.11 14.27 -47.89
C ASP A 415 -25.02 13.04 -47.71
N GLN A 416 -24.87 12.26 -46.64
CA GLN A 416 -25.59 11.01 -46.40
C GLN A 416 -26.21 11.01 -45.01
N THR A 417 -27.51 10.76 -44.93
CA THR A 417 -28.25 10.63 -43.67
C THR A 417 -29.10 9.36 -43.69
N TYR A 418 -29.54 8.91 -42.52
CA TYR A 418 -30.43 7.76 -42.40
C TYR A 418 -31.83 8.24 -42.09
N VAL A 419 -32.83 7.63 -42.73
CA VAL A 419 -34.24 7.91 -42.46
C VAL A 419 -34.95 6.61 -42.15
N ARG A 420 -35.84 6.62 -41.16
CA ARG A 420 -36.62 5.45 -40.75
C ARG A 420 -38.08 5.67 -41.02
N ASP A 421 -38.72 4.62 -41.52
CA ASP A 421 -40.17 4.55 -41.57
C ASP A 421 -40.72 4.19 -40.19
N PRO A 422 -41.47 5.10 -39.52
CA PRO A 422 -41.99 4.84 -38.19
C PRO A 422 -43.03 3.70 -38.16
N SER A 423 -43.64 3.38 -39.31
CA SER A 423 -44.68 2.36 -39.43
C SER A 423 -44.13 0.95 -39.67
N THR A 424 -43.01 0.81 -40.39
CA THR A 424 -42.42 -0.50 -40.71
C THR A 424 -41.11 -0.77 -39.95
N GLY A 425 -40.47 0.27 -39.42
CA GLY A 425 -39.18 0.17 -38.77
C GLY A 425 -37.98 0.10 -39.71
N GLU A 426 -38.19 0.09 -41.03
CA GLU A 426 -37.14 0.03 -42.03
C GLU A 426 -36.29 1.29 -42.03
N VAL A 427 -34.97 1.14 -42.22
CA VAL A 427 -34.00 2.23 -42.25
C VAL A 427 -33.38 2.34 -43.65
N PHE A 428 -33.44 3.53 -44.23
CA PHE A 428 -32.92 3.84 -45.55
C PHE A 428 -31.76 4.82 -45.45
N LYS A 429 -30.73 4.60 -46.27
CA LYS A 429 -29.62 5.53 -46.43
C LYS A 429 -29.92 6.46 -47.60
N VAL A 430 -30.01 7.76 -47.34
CA VAL A 430 -30.44 8.77 -48.33
C VAL A 430 -29.42 9.90 -48.42
N TYR A 431 -29.34 10.52 -49.60
CA TYR A 431 -28.43 11.64 -49.82
C TYR A 431 -29.10 12.97 -49.45
N LYS A 432 -28.41 13.80 -48.66
CA LYS A 432 -28.83 15.14 -48.27
C LYS A 432 -27.64 15.98 -47.85
N GLU A 433 -27.47 17.12 -48.51
CA GLU A 433 -26.56 18.18 -48.06
C GLU A 433 -26.91 18.59 -46.63
N SER A 434 -25.92 18.58 -45.76
CA SER A 434 -26.06 18.67 -44.30
C SER A 434 -26.75 19.94 -43.78
N PHE A 435 -26.84 20.99 -44.60
CA PHE A 435 -27.45 22.28 -44.26
C PHE A 435 -28.90 22.46 -44.75
N ARG A 436 -29.48 21.50 -45.49
CA ARG A 436 -30.88 21.60 -45.94
C ARG A 436 -31.86 21.19 -44.83
N THR A 437 -32.89 21.98 -44.57
CA THR A 437 -33.88 21.74 -43.48
C THR A 437 -35.08 20.89 -43.88
N GLY A 438 -35.10 20.36 -45.12
CA GLY A 438 -36.24 19.61 -45.65
C GLY A 438 -36.44 18.22 -45.03
N THR A 439 -37.69 17.77 -45.03
CA THR A 439 -38.19 16.49 -44.53
C THR A 439 -38.16 15.41 -45.62
N PHE A 440 -38.28 14.13 -45.23
CA PHE A 440 -38.31 12.99 -46.14
C PHE A 440 -39.64 12.28 -46.05
N TRP A 441 -40.14 11.83 -47.20
CA TRP A 441 -41.46 11.21 -47.33
C TRP A 441 -41.37 9.93 -48.15
N ARG A 442 -42.19 8.94 -47.80
CA ARG A 442 -42.29 7.65 -48.49
C ARG A 442 -43.66 7.46 -49.11
N ASP A 443 -43.64 6.98 -50.35
CA ASP A 443 -44.83 6.58 -51.10
C ASP A 443 -45.49 5.36 -50.43
N PRO A 444 -46.80 5.40 -50.16
CA PRO A 444 -47.49 4.31 -49.47
C PRO A 444 -47.78 3.08 -50.35
N VAL A 445 -47.67 3.19 -51.68
CA VAL A 445 -48.05 2.16 -52.67
C VAL A 445 -46.82 1.53 -53.33
N PHE A 446 -45.88 2.35 -53.81
CA PHE A 446 -44.72 1.88 -54.57
C PHE A 446 -43.39 2.01 -53.80
N GLY A 447 -43.42 2.59 -52.59
CA GLY A 447 -42.27 2.64 -51.68
C GLY A 447 -41.15 3.63 -52.08
N GLY A 448 -41.38 4.48 -53.08
CA GLY A 448 -40.45 5.53 -53.48
C GLY A 448 -40.19 6.57 -52.38
N LEU A 449 -39.00 7.17 -52.39
CA LEU A 449 -38.56 8.15 -51.39
C LEU A 449 -38.38 9.53 -52.03
N VAL A 450 -38.97 10.54 -51.41
CA VAL A 450 -38.77 11.95 -51.77
C VAL A 450 -38.14 12.68 -50.58
N GLY A 451 -37.00 13.33 -50.82
CA GLY A 451 -36.24 14.03 -49.79
C GLY A 451 -36.23 15.54 -49.96
N ALA A 452 -35.75 16.24 -48.93
CA ALA A 452 -35.58 17.69 -48.89
C ALA A 452 -36.88 18.51 -49.10
N VAL A 453 -38.03 17.97 -48.70
CA VAL A 453 -39.33 18.67 -48.76
C VAL A 453 -39.37 19.76 -47.68
N GLU A 454 -39.43 21.03 -48.10
CA GLU A 454 -39.47 22.17 -47.18
C GLU A 454 -40.75 22.17 -46.32
N ARG A 455 -40.58 22.44 -45.01
CA ARG A 455 -41.71 22.46 -44.08
C ARG A 455 -42.64 23.64 -44.37
N GLY A 456 -43.94 23.38 -44.39
CA GLY A 456 -44.99 24.35 -44.74
C GLY A 456 -45.10 24.62 -46.25
N SER A 457 -44.39 23.85 -47.09
CA SER A 457 -44.51 23.99 -48.54
C SER A 457 -45.80 23.36 -49.07
N ARG A 458 -46.29 23.86 -50.21
CA ARG A 458 -47.42 23.23 -50.94
C ARG A 458 -47.14 21.77 -51.31
N LEU A 459 -45.88 21.40 -51.46
CA LEU A 459 -45.46 20.02 -51.70
C LEU A 459 -45.67 19.14 -50.47
N GLU A 460 -45.36 19.63 -49.26
CA GLU A 460 -45.65 18.90 -48.02
C GLU A 460 -47.16 18.68 -47.84
N GLU A 461 -47.98 19.69 -48.13
CA GLU A 461 -49.45 19.59 -48.09
C GLU A 461 -49.98 18.56 -49.10
N ALA A 462 -49.48 18.59 -50.34
CA ALA A 462 -49.84 17.64 -51.37
C ALA A 462 -49.44 16.20 -51.01
N LEU A 463 -48.25 16.01 -50.42
CA LEU A 463 -47.78 14.70 -49.95
C LEU A 463 -48.65 14.18 -48.80
N ARG A 464 -49.01 15.03 -47.84
CA ARG A 464 -49.96 14.67 -46.77
C ARG A 464 -51.33 14.27 -47.31
N GLN A 465 -51.88 15.06 -48.22
CA GLN A 465 -53.19 14.77 -48.84
C GLN A 465 -53.14 13.50 -49.70
N GLY A 466 -52.01 13.22 -50.33
CA GLY A 466 -51.74 12.00 -51.09
C GLY A 466 -51.41 10.76 -50.25
N GLY A 467 -51.47 10.85 -48.91
CA GLY A 467 -51.25 9.72 -48.01
C GLY A 467 -49.78 9.29 -47.86
N TRP A 468 -48.83 10.11 -48.31
CA TRP A 468 -47.40 9.85 -48.11
C TRP A 468 -47.04 9.94 -46.63
N ARG A 469 -46.05 9.16 -46.21
CA ARG A 469 -45.65 9.06 -44.81
C ARG A 469 -44.34 9.80 -44.58
N GLN A 470 -44.31 10.63 -43.55
CA GLN A 470 -43.10 11.32 -43.14
C GLN A 470 -42.14 10.34 -42.45
N LEU A 471 -40.87 10.39 -42.82
CA LEU A 471 -39.81 9.56 -42.25
C LEU A 471 -39.05 10.31 -41.15
N GLU A 472 -38.57 9.56 -40.17
CA GLU A 472 -37.76 10.08 -39.05
C GLU A 472 -36.28 10.12 -39.45
N GLN A 473 -35.68 11.30 -39.46
CA GLN A 473 -34.26 11.46 -39.75
C GLN A 473 -33.39 11.09 -38.54
N SER A 474 -32.33 10.32 -38.77
CA SER A 474 -31.31 9.98 -37.79
C SER A 474 -29.92 10.22 -38.36
N LEU A 475 -29.14 11.05 -37.67
CA LEU A 475 -27.72 11.25 -37.97
C LEU A 475 -26.86 10.08 -37.44
N SER A 476 -27.35 9.30 -36.49
CA SER A 476 -26.59 8.19 -35.87
C SER A 476 -26.70 6.85 -36.59
N GLY A 477 -27.58 6.73 -37.59
CA GLY A 477 -27.82 5.49 -38.34
C GLY A 477 -28.84 4.53 -37.72
N LEU A 478 -29.34 4.82 -36.52
CA LEU A 478 -30.44 4.10 -35.87
C LEU A 478 -31.30 5.11 -35.11
N PRO A 479 -32.48 5.50 -35.61
CA PRO A 479 -33.41 6.32 -34.84
C PRO A 479 -34.03 5.48 -33.70
N ASN A 480 -33.98 6.03 -32.49
CA ASN A 480 -34.50 5.48 -31.23
C ASN A 480 -33.67 4.36 -30.54
N THR A 481 -32.34 4.43 -30.51
CA THR A 481 -31.56 3.59 -29.56
C THR A 481 -31.56 4.12 -28.13
N TRP A 482 -32.05 5.33 -27.88
CA TRP A 482 -32.34 5.84 -26.54
C TRP A 482 -33.63 6.65 -26.56
N GLY A 483 -34.75 5.95 -26.46
CA GLY A 483 -36.02 6.58 -26.05
C GLY A 483 -35.96 6.88 -24.56
N ARG A 484 -36.20 8.15 -24.22
CA ARG A 484 -36.43 8.78 -22.89
C ARG A 484 -35.76 8.19 -21.65
#